data_AF-A0A359KN01-F1
#
_entry.id   AF-A0A359KN01-F1
#
_cell.length_a   1.000
_cell.length_b   1.000
_cell.length_c   1.000
_cell.angle_alpha   90.00
_cell.angle_beta   90.00
_cell.angle_gamma   90.00
#
_symmetry.space_group_name_H-M   'P 1'
#
loop_
_entity.id
_entity.type
_entity.pdbx_description
1 polymer ?
#
loop_
_entity_poly.entity_id
_entity_poly.type
_entity_poly.pdbx_seq_one_letter_code
_entity_poly.pdbx_strand_id
1 'polypeptide(L)'
;MTDAPVAIIVLAAGTSSRLGQPKQLLLVSSQPLLERTLDVARHWPRGPRIVVLGHKAGEIRATVNTEGYQVVVNAAYAKGQASSLHAGLAALPSDCSAAIVMLGDQPLVQPWLLEKLAADFNP
;
A
#
# COMPACT_ATOMS: atom_id res chain seq x y z
N MET A 1 20.88 -0.61 -19.68
CA MET A 1 20.46 0.18 -18.50
C MET A 1 19.59 -0.74 -17.67
N THR A 2 20.02 -1.12 -16.47
CA THR A 2 19.12 -1.78 -15.52
C THR A 2 18.10 -0.74 -15.08
N ASP A 3 16.82 -0.95 -15.40
CA ASP A 3 15.74 -0.09 -14.89
C ASP A 3 15.86 -0.03 -13.36
N ALA A 4 16.02 1.18 -12.83
CA ALA A 4 16.13 1.38 -11.40
C ALA A 4 14.82 0.93 -10.70
N PRO A 5 14.90 0.32 -9.50
CA PRO A 5 13.72 -0.21 -8.83
C PRO A 5 12.61 0.82 -8.63
N VAL A 6 11.38 0.43 -9.00
CA VAL A 6 10.16 1.20 -8.75
C VAL A 6 9.42 0.52 -7.62
N ALA A 7 9.20 1.22 -6.51
CA ALA A 7 8.48 0.68 -5.38
C ALA A 7 6.96 0.80 -5.53
N ILE A 8 6.22 0.03 -4.74
CA ILE A 8 4.78 0.23 -4.53
C ILE A 8 4.55 0.58 -3.06
N ILE A 9 3.80 1.64 -2.80
CA ILE A 9 3.38 2.05 -1.46
C ILE A 9 1.84 2.02 -1.39
N VAL A 10 1.29 1.14 -0.58
CA VAL A 10 -0.15 1.05 -0.31
C VAL A 10 -0.48 1.79 0.98
N LEU A 11 -1.22 2.89 0.89
CA LEU A 11 -1.64 3.68 2.04
C LEU A 11 -2.96 3.14 2.63
N ALA A 12 -2.86 2.54 3.82
CA ALA A 12 -3.98 1.89 4.51
C ALA A 12 -4.07 2.27 6.00
N ALA A 13 -3.53 3.44 6.38
CA ALA A 13 -3.45 3.87 7.78
C ALA A 13 -4.70 4.60 8.32
N GLY A 14 -5.69 4.85 7.47
CA GLY A 14 -6.86 5.68 7.78
C GLY A 14 -7.78 5.06 8.85
N THR A 15 -8.47 5.94 9.59
CA THR A 15 -9.33 5.58 10.72
C THR A 15 -10.71 5.04 10.34
N SER A 16 -11.16 5.31 9.11
CA SER A 16 -12.53 4.97 8.65
C SER A 16 -13.64 5.52 9.55
N SER A 17 -13.45 6.73 10.10
CA SER A 17 -14.37 7.35 11.08
C SER A 17 -15.84 7.39 10.66
N ARG A 18 -16.12 7.59 9.37
CA ARG A 18 -17.51 7.60 8.82
C ARG A 18 -18.16 6.21 8.77
N LEU A 19 -17.37 5.14 8.70
CA LEU A 19 -17.86 3.76 8.62
C LEU A 19 -18.00 3.10 10.00
N GLY A 20 -17.41 3.67 11.06
CA GLY A 20 -17.44 3.12 12.42
C GLY A 20 -16.56 1.87 12.64
N GLN A 21 -15.94 1.34 11.58
CA GLN A 21 -15.06 0.16 11.61
C GLN A 21 -13.91 0.32 10.61
N PRO A 22 -12.77 -0.39 10.77
CA PRO A 22 -11.66 -0.34 9.81
C PRO A 22 -12.09 -0.82 8.43
N LYS A 23 -12.06 0.07 7.43
CA LYS A 23 -12.49 -0.27 6.05
C LYS A 23 -11.64 -1.39 5.44
N GLN A 24 -10.39 -1.48 5.88
CA GLN A 24 -9.39 -2.47 5.50
C GLN A 24 -9.89 -3.91 5.71
N LEU A 25 -10.75 -4.10 6.71
CA LEU A 25 -11.30 -5.39 7.14
C LEU A 25 -12.68 -5.68 6.54
N LEU A 26 -13.28 -4.74 5.79
CA LEU A 26 -14.56 -5.00 5.12
C LEU A 26 -14.38 -6.13 4.11
N LEU A 27 -15.30 -7.10 4.13
CA LEU A 27 -15.25 -8.22 3.22
C LEU A 27 -15.86 -7.83 1.86
N VAL A 28 -15.08 -8.05 0.80
CA VAL A 28 -15.52 -7.96 -0.59
C VAL A 28 -15.30 -9.32 -1.22
N SER A 29 -16.39 -9.99 -1.62
CA SER A 29 -16.34 -11.39 -2.10
C SER A 29 -15.59 -12.31 -1.13
N SER A 30 -15.91 -12.20 0.17
CA SER A 30 -15.34 -13.00 1.27
C SER A 30 -13.85 -12.77 1.59
N GLN A 31 -13.24 -11.72 1.04
CA GLN A 31 -11.83 -11.37 1.30
C GLN A 31 -11.73 -9.93 1.84
N PRO A 32 -10.83 -9.64 2.79
CA PRO A 32 -10.64 -8.27 3.28
C PRO A 32 -10.32 -7.29 2.14
N LEU A 33 -10.92 -6.10 2.18
CA LEU A 33 -10.77 -5.05 1.18
C LEU A 33 -9.29 -4.69 0.95
N LEU A 34 -8.52 -4.59 2.03
CA LEU A 34 -7.10 -4.29 1.93
C LEU A 34 -6.36 -5.45 1.24
N GLU A 35 -6.66 -6.70 1.60
CA GLU A 35 -6.01 -7.86 1.00
C GLU A 35 -6.21 -7.91 -0.52
N ARG A 36 -7.44 -7.66 -0.99
CA ARG A 36 -7.72 -7.54 -2.43
C ARG A 36 -6.87 -6.48 -3.10
N THR A 37 -6.65 -5.34 -2.43
CA THR A 37 -5.80 -4.27 -2.94
C THR A 37 -4.32 -4.69 -2.96
N LEU A 38 -3.86 -5.42 -1.94
CA LEU A 38 -2.51 -5.97 -1.90
C LEU A 38 -2.29 -7.04 -2.98
N ASP A 39 -3.31 -7.81 -3.35
CA ASP A 39 -3.18 -8.83 -4.39
C ASP A 39 -2.88 -8.23 -5.78
N VAL A 40 -3.37 -7.02 -6.05
CA VAL A 40 -3.08 -6.26 -7.28
C VAL A 40 -1.57 -6.05 -7.47
N ALA A 41 -0.85 -5.80 -6.38
CA ALA A 41 0.57 -5.48 -6.39
C ALA A 41 1.47 -6.65 -5.93
N ARG A 42 0.91 -7.79 -5.50
CA ARG A 42 1.64 -8.92 -4.89
C ARG A 42 2.74 -9.49 -5.79
N HIS A 43 2.52 -9.48 -7.10
CA HIS A 43 3.46 -9.99 -8.10
C HIS A 43 4.31 -8.91 -8.77
N TRP A 44 4.36 -7.69 -8.19
CA TRP A 44 5.16 -6.61 -8.74
C TRP A 44 6.64 -7.01 -8.87
N PRO A 45 7.24 -6.97 -10.09
CA PRO A 45 8.58 -7.51 -10.31
C PRO A 45 9.69 -6.46 -10.18
N ARG A 46 9.37 -5.16 -10.11
CA ARG A 46 10.35 -4.08 -10.28
C ARG A 46 10.82 -3.43 -8.99
N GLY A 47 10.49 -3.96 -7.83
CA GLY A 47 10.96 -3.34 -6.57
C GLY A 47 10.18 -3.74 -5.32
N PRO A 48 10.48 -3.07 -4.20
CA PRO A 48 9.87 -3.37 -2.91
C PRO A 48 8.39 -2.97 -2.89
N ARG A 49 7.65 -3.65 -2.02
CA ARG A 49 6.23 -3.38 -1.77
C ARG A 49 6.06 -3.04 -0.31
N ILE A 50 5.46 -1.88 -0.05
CA ILE A 50 5.26 -1.34 1.30
C ILE A 50 3.76 -1.19 1.52
N VAL A 51 3.28 -1.63 2.67
CA VAL A 51 1.93 -1.31 3.15
C VAL A 51 2.04 -0.46 4.40
N VAL A 52 1.44 0.72 4.38
CA VAL A 52 1.43 1.64 5.52
C VAL A 52 0.12 1.47 6.29
N LEU A 53 0.21 0.95 7.50
CA LEU A 53 -0.88 0.82 8.46
C LEU A 53 -0.83 1.95 9.50
N GLY A 54 -1.89 2.08 10.29
CA GLY A 54 -2.02 3.11 11.31
C GLY A 54 -3.04 2.71 12.35
N HIS A 55 -4.22 3.34 12.31
CA HIS A 55 -5.32 2.99 13.20
C HIS A 55 -5.62 1.48 13.10
N LYS A 56 -5.69 0.80 14.26
CA LYS A 56 -5.95 -0.66 14.36
C LYS A 56 -4.95 -1.54 13.58
N ALA A 57 -3.70 -1.11 13.41
CA ALA A 57 -2.67 -1.86 12.67
C ALA A 57 -2.48 -3.32 13.15
N GLY A 58 -2.56 -3.58 14.46
CA GLY A 58 -2.44 -4.94 15.01
C GLY A 58 -3.57 -5.87 14.55
N GLU A 59 -4.81 -5.38 14.59
CA GLU A 59 -5.99 -6.11 14.11
C GLU A 59 -5.90 -6.36 12.60
N ILE A 60 -5.57 -5.32 11.84
CA ILE A 60 -5.41 -5.42 10.38
C ILE A 60 -4.33 -6.44 10.01
N ARG A 61 -3.17 -6.39 10.66
CA ARG A 61 -2.07 -7.32 10.38
C ARG A 61 -2.39 -8.76 10.76
N ALA A 62 -3.24 -8.98 11.76
CA ALA A 62 -3.66 -10.33 12.15
C ALA A 62 -4.66 -10.94 11.16
N THR A 63 -5.42 -10.12 10.43
CA THR A 63 -6.48 -10.58 9.52
C THR A 63 -6.09 -10.54 8.04
N VAL A 64 -5.25 -9.59 7.63
CA VAL A 64 -4.88 -9.36 6.23
C VAL A 64 -3.57 -10.07 5.89
N ASN A 65 -3.56 -10.87 4.83
CA ASN A 65 -2.33 -11.44 4.30
C ASN A 65 -1.42 -10.35 3.71
N THR A 66 -0.41 -9.96 4.49
CA THR A 66 0.63 -8.98 4.14
C THR A 66 1.94 -9.63 3.68
N GLU A 67 1.93 -10.92 3.34
CA GLU A 67 3.11 -11.63 2.84
C GLU A 67 3.70 -10.93 1.61
N GLY A 68 5.03 -10.77 1.60
CA GLY A 68 5.75 -10.10 0.53
C GLY A 68 5.64 -8.56 0.56
N TYR A 69 5.03 -7.97 1.61
CA TYR A 69 5.04 -6.54 1.89
C TYR A 69 5.86 -6.21 3.13
N GLN A 70 6.61 -5.11 3.07
CA GLN A 70 7.10 -4.44 4.27
C GLN A 70 5.95 -3.68 4.93
N VAL A 71 5.60 -4.07 6.15
CA VAL A 71 4.55 -3.40 6.92
C VAL A 71 5.16 -2.24 7.71
N VAL A 72 4.74 -1.02 7.39
CA VAL A 72 5.12 0.21 8.12
C VAL A 72 3.93 0.66 8.95
N VAL A 73 4.14 0.90 10.25
CA VAL A 73 3.09 1.43 11.14
C VAL A 73 3.32 2.92 11.36
N ASN A 74 2.47 3.76 10.77
CA ASN A 74 2.50 5.20 10.99
C ASN A 74 1.76 5.55 12.30
N ALA A 75 2.50 5.79 13.39
CA ALA A 75 1.92 6.25 14.65
C ALA A 75 1.22 7.62 14.56
N ALA A 76 1.61 8.45 13.58
CA ALA A 76 1.04 9.77 13.36
C ALA A 76 -0.14 9.77 12.36
N TYR A 77 -0.80 8.63 12.13
CA TYR A 77 -1.90 8.49 11.16
C TYR A 77 -3.01 9.55 11.31
N ALA A 78 -3.23 10.05 12.52
CA ALA A 78 -4.21 11.10 12.80
C ALA A 78 -3.89 12.45 12.14
N LYS A 79 -2.63 12.69 11.75
CA LYS A 79 -2.20 13.89 10.99
C LYS A 79 -2.61 13.84 9.51
N GLY A 80 -3.32 12.79 9.08
CA GLY A 80 -3.83 12.64 7.72
C GLY A 80 -2.89 11.89 6.79
N GLN A 81 -3.32 11.74 5.53
CA GLN A 81 -2.70 10.85 4.54
C GLN A 81 -1.25 11.23 4.23
N ALA A 82 -0.90 12.52 4.23
CA ALA A 82 0.47 12.99 4.00
C ALA A 82 1.48 12.40 4.99
N SER A 83 1.10 12.23 6.27
CA SER A 83 1.97 11.58 7.26
C SER A 83 2.22 10.10 6.93
N SER A 84 1.24 9.44 6.32
CA SER A 84 1.35 8.03 5.91
C SER A 84 2.19 7.89 4.66
N LEU A 85 2.03 8.80 3.70
CA LEU A 85 2.93 8.89 2.55
C LEU A 85 4.37 9.12 2.99
N HIS A 86 4.61 10.06 3.90
CA HIS A 86 5.94 10.31 4.45
C HIS A 86 6.54 9.06 5.12
N ALA A 87 5.76 8.35 5.95
CA ALA A 87 6.21 7.11 6.58
C ALA A 87 6.53 6.00 5.53
N GLY A 88 5.74 5.90 4.46
CA GLY A 88 6.00 4.96 3.36
C GLY A 88 7.26 5.31 2.58
N LEU A 89 7.46 6.58 2.25
CA LEU A 89 8.64 7.06 1.53
C LEU A 89 9.91 6.90 2.38
N ALA A 90 9.85 7.20 3.68
CA ALA A 90 10.97 7.04 4.60
C ALA A 90 11.42 5.57 4.78
N ALA A 91 10.56 4.62 4.43
CA ALA A 91 10.84 3.20 4.46
C ALA A 91 11.42 2.65 3.15
N LEU A 92 11.52 3.48 2.09
CA LEU A 92 12.08 3.05 0.82
C LEU A 92 13.60 2.82 0.92
N PRO A 93 14.10 1.76 0.29
CA PRO A 93 15.52 1.61 -0.01
C PRO A 93 16.07 2.82 -0.80
N SER A 94 17.32 3.18 -0.54
CA SER A 94 17.98 4.33 -1.19
C SER A 94 18.23 4.16 -2.69
N ASP A 95 18.14 2.93 -3.20
CA ASP A 95 18.29 2.58 -4.61
C ASP A 95 16.96 2.62 -5.40
N CYS A 96 15.82 2.86 -4.75
CA CYS A 96 14.56 3.11 -5.44
C CYS A 96 14.56 4.47 -6.13
N SER A 97 14.31 4.50 -7.44
CA SER A 97 14.24 5.73 -8.23
C SER A 97 12.84 6.37 -8.21
N ALA A 98 11.81 5.57 -7.96
CA ALA A 98 10.42 6.01 -7.98
C ALA A 98 9.53 5.14 -7.07
N ALA A 99 8.32 5.63 -6.80
CA ALA A 99 7.29 4.86 -6.12
C ALA A 99 5.90 5.12 -6.72
N ILE A 100 5.16 4.04 -6.96
CA ILE A 100 3.72 4.10 -7.26
C ILE A 100 2.97 4.09 -5.93
N VAL A 101 2.10 5.08 -5.74
CA VAL A 101 1.28 5.19 -4.52
C VAL A 101 -0.15 4.71 -4.81
N MET A 102 -0.60 3.72 -4.07
CA MET A 102 -1.96 3.19 -4.10
C MET A 102 -2.70 3.49 -2.79
N LEU A 103 -4.03 3.54 -2.85
CA LEU A 103 -4.86 3.58 -1.64
C LEU A 103 -5.39 2.18 -1.33
N GLY A 104 -5.36 1.80 -0.04
CA GLY A 104 -5.77 0.47 0.43
C GLY A 104 -7.24 0.11 0.25
N ASP A 105 -8.06 1.03 -0.28
CA ASP A 105 -9.48 0.85 -0.59
C ASP A 105 -9.78 0.93 -2.09
N GLN A 106 -8.79 0.70 -2.95
CA GLN A 106 -8.92 0.66 -4.40
C GLN A 106 -8.77 -0.78 -4.95
N PRO A 107 -9.65 -1.73 -4.59
CA PRO A 107 -9.50 -3.15 -4.95
C PRO A 107 -9.78 -3.44 -6.43
N LEU A 108 -10.24 -2.45 -7.20
CA LEU A 108 -10.55 -2.59 -8.63
C LEU A 108 -9.40 -2.14 -9.53
N VAL A 109 -8.31 -1.58 -8.97
CA VAL A 109 -7.08 -1.31 -9.72
C VAL A 109 -6.56 -2.63 -10.28
N GLN A 110 -6.10 -2.59 -11.52
CA GLN A 110 -5.63 -3.77 -12.22
C GLN A 110 -4.09 -3.78 -12.30
N PRO A 111 -3.43 -4.94 -12.24
CA PRO A 111 -1.97 -5.03 -12.28
C PRO A 111 -1.35 -4.34 -13.51
N TRP A 112 -2.00 -4.44 -14.68
CA TRP A 112 -1.53 -3.81 -15.92
C TRP A 112 -1.39 -2.28 -15.80
N LEU A 113 -2.18 -1.63 -14.95
CA LEU A 113 -2.08 -0.19 -14.74
C LEU A 113 -0.78 0.19 -14.02
N LEU A 114 -0.34 -0.65 -13.08
CA LEU A 114 0.93 -0.46 -12.37
C LEU A 114 2.12 -0.57 -13.33
N GLU A 115 2.08 -1.57 -14.22
CA GLU A 115 3.12 -1.73 -15.24
C GLU A 115 3.13 -0.55 -16.22
N LYS A 116 1.95 -0.08 -16.64
CA LYS A 116 1.83 1.09 -17.52
C LYS A 116 2.39 2.35 -16.85
N LEU A 117 2.03 2.61 -15.59
CA LEU A 117 2.54 3.77 -14.84
C LEU A 117 4.07 3.74 -14.72
N ALA A 118 4.66 2.57 -14.46
CA ALA A 118 6.11 2.45 -14.40
C ALA A 118 6.80 2.58 -15.77
N ALA A 119 6.14 2.11 -16.84
CA ALA A 119 6.68 2.25 -18.20
C ALA A 119 6.62 3.69 -18.72
N ASP A 120 5.57 4.44 -18.36
CA ASP A 120 5.37 5.84 -18.77
C ASP A 120 6.17 6.84 -17.90
N PHE A 121 6.75 6.40 -16.78
CA PHE A 121 7.55 7.24 -15.90
C PHE A 121 8.91 7.59 -16.55
N ASN A 122 9.09 8.86 -16.88
CA ASN A 122 10.33 9.41 -17.42
C ASN A 122 10.90 10.44 -16.42
N PRO A 123 11.94 10.10 -15.64
CA PRO A 123 12.48 10.94 -14.57
C PRO A 123 13.15 12.23 -15.06
#